data_AF-A0AA38UJY1-F1
#
_entry.id   AF-A0AA38UJY1-F1
#
_cell.length_a   1.000
_cell.length_b   1.000
_cell.length_c   1.000
_cell.angle_alpha   90.00
_cell.angle_beta   90.00
_cell.angle_gamma   90.00
#
_symmetry.space_group_name_H-M   'P 1'
#
loop_
_entity.id
_entity.type
_entity.pdbx_description
1 polymer ?
#
loop_
_entity_poly.entity_id
_entity_poly.type
_entity_poly.pdbx_seq_one_letter_code
_entity_poly.pdbx_strand_id
1 'polypeptide(L)'
;MVQSDSGSRPPQWGSQSAREVFVITRGLGGAALSWGRALAAPLLITQNPDVTKHWALLVGDSYYQLQKNSGVIVCDRETKSWWDGFDKYSAGWTYFDDDEIMREAQSTIESMPPIYDITANNCQIFTNNLMKRIAPGCRQFKTL
;
A
#
# COMPACT_ATOMS: atom_id res chain seq x y z
N MET A 1 27.11 -24.11 -0.44
CA MET A 1 26.08 -23.82 -1.46
C MET A 1 25.03 -22.96 -0.78
N VAL A 2 24.89 -21.71 -1.21
CA VAL A 2 23.89 -20.79 -0.68
C VAL A 2 22.61 -21.04 -1.47
N GLN A 3 21.61 -21.64 -0.84
CA GLN A 3 20.27 -21.73 -1.43
C GLN A 3 19.63 -20.35 -1.36
N SER A 4 19.28 -19.85 -2.55
CA SER A 4 18.50 -18.66 -2.78
C SER A 4 17.06 -18.96 -2.35
N ASP A 5 16.66 -18.46 -1.18
CA ASP A 5 15.31 -18.69 -0.65
C ASP A 5 14.37 -17.61 -1.24
N SER A 6 13.84 -17.93 -2.41
CA SER A 6 12.76 -17.19 -3.05
C SER A 6 11.44 -17.50 -2.36
N GLY A 7 10.86 -16.53 -1.64
CA GLY A 7 9.42 -16.49 -1.35
C GLY A 7 8.90 -17.37 -0.20
N SER A 8 9.65 -17.48 0.90
CA SER A 8 9.26 -18.32 2.04
C SER A 8 8.02 -17.77 2.79
N ARG A 9 6.97 -18.60 2.84
CA ARG A 9 5.72 -18.48 3.60
C ARG A 9 5.97 -17.94 5.02
N PRO A 10 5.12 -17.05 5.56
CA PRO A 10 5.36 -16.43 6.87
C PRO A 10 5.36 -17.49 7.99
N PRO A 11 6.11 -17.23 9.09
CA PRO A 11 6.06 -18.05 10.29
C PRO A 11 4.61 -18.12 10.81
N GLN A 12 4.14 -19.32 11.17
CA GLN A 12 2.83 -19.47 11.83
C GLN A 12 3.02 -19.30 13.34
N TRP A 13 2.73 -18.11 13.87
CA TRP A 13 2.66 -17.86 15.31
C TRP A 13 1.24 -17.39 15.65
N GLY A 14 0.37 -18.29 16.15
CA GLY A 14 -0.98 -17.98 16.63
C GLY A 14 -2.14 -18.43 15.72
N SER A 15 -3.38 -18.10 16.13
CA SER A 15 -4.63 -18.44 15.42
C SER A 15 -4.97 -17.51 14.25
N GLN A 16 -4.29 -16.37 14.14
CA GLN A 16 -4.38 -15.45 13.00
C GLN A 16 -3.29 -15.82 11.98
N SER A 17 -3.69 -16.08 10.73
CA SER A 17 -2.73 -16.32 9.66
C SER A 17 -2.09 -15.00 9.25
N ALA A 18 -0.76 -14.93 9.24
CA ALA A 18 -0.03 -13.78 8.72
C ALA A 18 -0.47 -13.45 7.28
N ARG A 19 -0.67 -12.17 7.02
CA ARG A 19 -1.18 -11.61 5.77
C ARG A 19 -0.08 -10.82 5.09
N GLU A 20 0.12 -11.07 3.81
CA GLU A 20 1.14 -10.33 3.05
C GLU A 20 0.68 -8.89 2.85
N VAL A 21 1.64 -7.97 2.99
CA VAL A 21 1.46 -6.54 2.83
C VAL A 21 2.18 -6.10 1.56
N PHE A 22 1.44 -5.48 0.65
CA PHE A 22 1.98 -4.88 -0.56
C PHE A 22 1.71 -3.39 -0.58
N VAL A 23 2.69 -2.61 -1.05
CA VAL A 23 2.39 -1.30 -1.62
C VAL A 23 1.89 -1.51 -3.03
N ILE A 24 0.75 -0.91 -3.36
CA ILE A 24 0.18 -0.94 -4.70
C ILE A 24 0.16 0.48 -5.29
N THR A 25 0.48 0.61 -6.57
CA THR A 25 0.51 1.93 -7.23
C THR A 25 -0.24 1.98 -8.54
N ARG A 26 -0.78 3.15 -8.88
CA ARG A 26 -1.46 3.42 -10.16
C ARG A 26 -1.27 4.87 -10.63
N GLY A 27 -1.44 5.12 -11.93
CA GLY A 27 -1.46 6.50 -12.46
C GLY A 27 -2.58 7.36 -11.85
N LEU A 28 -2.37 8.68 -11.81
CA LEU A 28 -3.29 9.67 -11.19
C LEU A 28 -4.55 10.00 -12.00
N GLY A 29 -4.86 9.21 -13.03
CA GLY A 29 -6.11 9.29 -13.76
C GLY A 29 -7.08 8.25 -13.21
N GLY A 30 -8.33 8.63 -12.90
CA GLY A 30 -9.39 7.67 -12.58
C GLY A 30 -9.51 6.59 -13.66
N ALA A 31 -10.23 5.50 -13.38
CA ALA A 31 -10.25 4.27 -14.20
C ALA A 31 -10.15 4.51 -15.72
N ALA A 32 -10.77 5.54 -16.30
CA ALA A 32 -10.71 5.86 -17.74
C ALA A 32 -9.37 6.39 -18.30
N LEU A 33 -8.48 7.00 -17.51
CA LEU A 33 -7.22 7.61 -17.99
C LEU A 33 -6.00 6.67 -17.87
N SER A 34 -6.12 5.52 -17.19
CA SER A 34 -5.05 4.51 -17.10
C SER A 34 -4.99 3.54 -18.30
N TRP A 35 -5.96 3.58 -19.23
CA TRP A 35 -6.01 2.67 -20.39
C TRP A 35 -5.15 3.13 -21.57
N GLY A 36 -4.62 4.35 -21.54
CA GLY A 36 -3.85 4.94 -22.63
C GLY A 36 -2.34 4.78 -22.48
N ARG A 37 -1.83 3.54 -22.36
CA ARG A 37 -0.46 3.08 -22.72
C ARG A 37 -0.09 1.76 -22.01
N ALA A 38 -0.83 0.69 -22.27
CA ALA A 38 -0.25 -0.65 -22.20
C ALA A 38 0.27 -1.02 -23.59
N LEU A 39 1.37 -0.37 -24.02
CA LEU A 39 2.27 -1.07 -24.93
C LEU A 39 2.99 -2.08 -24.07
N ALA A 40 2.95 -3.35 -24.48
CA ALA A 40 3.59 -4.48 -23.82
C ALA A 40 5.08 -4.21 -23.59
N ALA A 41 5.41 -3.49 -22.52
CA ALA A 41 6.73 -3.47 -21.93
C ALA A 41 6.80 -4.73 -21.08
N PRO A 42 7.88 -5.53 -21.19
CA PRO A 42 8.08 -6.65 -20.28
C PRO A 42 7.92 -6.12 -18.85
N LEU A 43 7.20 -6.88 -18.00
CA LEU A 43 7.01 -6.62 -16.58
C LEU A 43 8.38 -6.42 -15.93
N LEU A 44 8.91 -5.19 -16.00
CA LEU A 44 10.05 -4.76 -15.23
C LEU A 44 9.53 -4.77 -13.81
N ILE A 45 9.93 -5.77 -13.04
CA ILE A 45 9.81 -5.75 -11.60
C ILE A 45 10.70 -4.60 -11.14
N THR A 46 10.20 -3.37 -11.19
CA THR A 46 10.85 -2.23 -10.59
C THR A 46 10.91 -2.53 -9.10
N GLN A 47 12.10 -2.43 -8.50
CA GLN A 47 12.21 -2.71 -7.08
C GLN A 47 11.49 -1.63 -6.25
N ASN A 48 11.31 -0.43 -6.78
CA ASN A 48 10.72 0.70 -6.07
C ASN A 48 9.46 1.20 -6.79
N PRO A 49 8.42 1.58 -6.03
CA PRO A 49 7.24 2.25 -6.56
C PRO A 49 7.59 3.63 -7.14
N ASP A 50 6.88 3.99 -8.20
CA ASP A 50 6.99 5.30 -8.83
C ASP A 50 6.38 6.38 -7.93
N VAL A 51 7.20 7.35 -7.54
CA VAL A 51 6.85 8.47 -6.65
C VAL A 51 5.92 9.50 -7.33
N THR A 52 5.61 9.36 -8.62
CA THR A 52 4.63 10.20 -9.31
C THR A 52 3.22 9.59 -9.34
N LYS A 53 3.07 8.35 -8.85
CA LYS A 53 1.82 7.58 -8.86
C LYS A 53 1.04 7.70 -7.54
N HIS A 54 -0.25 7.34 -7.57
CA HIS A 54 -1.05 7.13 -6.37
C HIS A 54 -0.63 5.84 -5.68
N TRP A 55 -0.52 5.85 -4.35
CA TRP A 55 -0.14 4.70 -3.54
C TRP A 55 -1.29 4.28 -2.62
N ALA A 56 -1.40 2.98 -2.39
CA ALA A 56 -2.26 2.38 -1.39
C ALA A 56 -1.59 1.14 -0.79
N LEU A 57 -2.11 0.67 0.34
CA LEU A 57 -1.64 -0.54 1.01
C LEU A 57 -2.61 -1.68 0.76
N LEU A 58 -2.16 -2.79 0.18
CA LEU A 58 -2.94 -4.01 -0.01
C LEU A 58 -2.55 -5.04 1.04
N VAL A 59 -3.53 -5.56 1.77
CA VAL A 59 -3.34 -6.61 2.78
C VAL A 59 -4.37 -7.71 2.54
N GLY A 60 -3.91 -8.89 2.12
CA GLY A 60 -4.82 -9.94 1.65
C GLY A 60 -5.67 -9.45 0.46
N ASP A 61 -7.00 -9.39 0.63
CA ASP A 61 -7.95 -9.00 -0.41
C ASP A 61 -8.51 -7.57 -0.26
N SER A 62 -8.08 -6.85 0.78
CA SER A 62 -8.51 -5.48 1.10
C SER A 62 -7.36 -4.51 0.82
N TYR A 63 -7.65 -3.34 0.26
CA TYR A 63 -6.68 -2.25 0.20
C TYR A 63 -7.16 -0.99 0.92
N TYR A 64 -6.19 -0.20 1.38
CA TYR A 64 -6.34 0.96 2.24
C TYR A 64 -5.67 2.15 1.57
N GLN A 65 -6.44 3.20 1.29
CA GLN A 65 -5.93 4.38 0.60
C GLN A 65 -6.36 5.68 1.27
N LEU A 66 -5.48 6.67 1.21
CA LEU A 66 -5.81 8.03 1.60
C LEU A 66 -6.75 8.64 0.56
N GLN A 67 -7.90 9.13 1.00
CA GLN A 67 -8.81 9.94 0.18
C GLN A 67 -9.08 11.28 0.84
N LYS A 68 -9.40 12.27 0.00
CA LYS A 68 -9.93 13.55 0.44
C LYS A 68 -11.42 13.58 0.14
N ASN A 69 -12.26 13.39 1.16
CA ASN A 69 -13.70 13.50 1.03
C ASN A 69 -14.19 14.80 1.68
N SER A 70 -14.78 15.70 0.89
CA SER A 70 -15.38 16.95 1.38
C SER A 70 -14.45 17.80 2.26
N GLY A 71 -13.13 17.73 2.00
CA GLY A 71 -12.11 18.45 2.78
C GLY A 71 -11.54 17.68 3.96
N VAL A 72 -12.11 16.53 4.32
CA VAL A 72 -11.61 15.63 5.37
C VAL A 72 -10.74 14.55 4.73
N ILE A 73 -9.64 14.22 5.40
CA ILE A 73 -8.74 13.14 5.00
C ILE A 73 -9.21 11.86 5.69
N VAL A 74 -9.52 10.84 4.89
CA VAL A 74 -10.06 9.57 5.36
C VAL A 74 -9.29 8.41 4.75
N CYS A 75 -9.31 7.25 5.42
CA CYS A 75 -8.86 6.01 4.85
C CYS A 75 -10.05 5.27 4.26
N ASP A 76 -10.03 5.00 2.96
CA ASP A 76 -11.02 4.14 2.32
C ASP A 76 -10.50 2.70 2.26
N ARG A 77 -11.35 1.78 2.70
CA ARG A 77 -11.15 0.32 2.56
C ARG A 77 -12.04 -0.19 1.44
N GLU A 78 -11.43 -0.86 0.48
CA GLU A 78 -12.15 -1.50 -0.62
C GLU A 78 -11.66 -2.94 -0.83
N THR A 79 -12.56 -3.80 -1.33
CA THR A 79 -12.26 -5.21 -1.57
C THR A 79 -12.06 -5.49 -3.06
N LYS A 80 -11.11 -6.38 -3.36
CA LYS A 80 -10.73 -7.11 -4.59
C LYS A 80 -11.17 -6.69 -6.01
N SER A 81 -12.28 -6.02 -6.25
CA SER A 81 -12.83 -5.80 -7.60
C SER A 81 -12.05 -4.81 -8.47
N TRP A 82 -10.99 -4.17 -7.96
CA TRP A 82 -10.38 -3.01 -8.64
C TRP A 82 -8.84 -2.91 -8.65
N TRP A 83 -8.08 -3.97 -8.32
CA TRP A 83 -6.60 -3.89 -8.31
C TRP A 83 -5.88 -4.47 -9.54
N ASP A 84 -6.56 -5.06 -10.52
CA ASP A 84 -5.94 -5.67 -11.71
C ASP A 84 -5.10 -4.72 -12.58
N GLY A 85 -5.16 -3.40 -12.33
CA GLY A 85 -4.33 -2.38 -12.98
C GLY A 85 -3.22 -1.79 -12.11
N PHE A 86 -2.94 -2.34 -10.93
CA PHE A 86 -1.94 -1.80 -10.00
C PHE A 86 -0.61 -2.55 -10.08
N ASP A 87 0.50 -1.81 -10.05
CA ASP A 87 1.82 -2.37 -9.81
C ASP A 87 1.94 -2.73 -8.32
N LYS A 88 2.40 -3.95 -7.99
CA LYS A 88 2.52 -4.44 -6.60
C LYS A 88 3.98 -4.56 -6.16
N TYR A 89 4.26 -4.13 -4.94
CA TYR A 89 5.59 -4.16 -4.32
C TYR A 89 5.48 -4.81 -2.94
N SER A 90 6.01 -6.03 -2.78
CA SER A 90 5.97 -6.73 -1.49
C SER A 90 6.77 -5.94 -0.45
N ALA A 91 6.13 -5.70 0.70
CA ALA A 91 6.68 -4.91 1.79
C ALA A 91 6.98 -5.74 3.02
N GLY A 92 6.17 -6.78 3.28
CA GLY A 92 6.34 -7.64 4.44
C GLY A 92 5.04 -8.35 4.82
N TRP A 93 4.85 -8.57 6.11
CA TRP A 93 3.72 -9.33 6.65
C TRP A 93 3.13 -8.63 7.86
N THR A 94 1.83 -8.82 8.07
CA THR A 94 1.11 -8.36 9.27
C THR A 94 0.22 -9.48 9.81
N TYR A 95 -0.07 -9.42 11.11
CA TYR A 95 -1.11 -10.26 11.73
C TYR A 95 -2.42 -9.52 11.94
N PHE A 96 -2.45 -8.22 11.64
CA PHE A 96 -3.59 -7.37 11.94
C PHE A 96 -4.78 -7.76 11.06
N ASP A 97 -5.95 -7.84 11.67
CA ASP A 97 -7.21 -7.95 10.95
C ASP A 97 -7.61 -6.60 10.32
N ASP A 98 -8.69 -6.60 9.53
CA ASP A 98 -9.08 -5.41 8.79
C ASP A 98 -9.52 -4.26 9.69
N ASP A 99 -10.08 -4.54 10.88
CA ASP A 99 -10.54 -3.53 11.82
C ASP A 99 -9.36 -2.93 12.60
N GLU A 100 -8.38 -3.75 12.94
CA GLU A 100 -7.09 -3.32 13.49
C GLU A 100 -6.34 -2.40 12.51
N ILE A 101 -6.30 -2.75 11.23
CA ILE A 101 -5.67 -1.91 10.20
C ILE A 101 -6.41 -0.58 10.05
N MET A 102 -7.75 -0.58 10.08
CA MET A 102 -8.52 0.67 10.02
C MET A 102 -8.27 1.58 11.22
N ARG A 103 -8.13 1.02 12.43
CA ARG A 103 -7.75 1.80 13.63
C ARG A 103 -6.37 2.44 13.45
N GLU A 104 -5.38 1.68 12.99
CA GLU A 104 -4.04 2.22 12.73
C GLU A 104 -4.04 3.24 11.57
N ALA A 105 -4.90 3.07 10.57
CA ALA A 105 -5.05 4.02 9.47
C ALA A 105 -5.56 5.37 9.98
N GLN A 106 -6.56 5.35 10.87
CA GLN A 106 -7.07 6.55 11.51
C GLN A 106 -6.00 7.23 12.38
N SER A 107 -5.29 6.47 13.22
CA SER A 107 -4.17 7.01 14.01
C SER A 107 -3.02 7.53 13.15
N THR A 108 -2.82 6.95 11.96
CA THR A 108 -1.84 7.46 10.98
C THR A 108 -2.25 8.84 10.47
N ILE A 109 -3.51 9.00 10.05
CA ILE A 109 -4.04 10.28 9.56
C ILE A 109 -3.96 11.35 10.65
N GLU A 110 -4.31 11.02 11.90
CA GLU A 110 -4.24 11.94 13.04
C GLU A 110 -2.80 12.39 13.35
N SER A 111 -1.80 11.56 13.02
CA SER A 111 -0.38 11.91 13.18
C SER A 111 0.21 12.70 12.02
N MET A 112 -0.54 12.86 10.92
CA MET A 112 -0.12 13.61 9.74
C MET A 112 -0.56 15.08 9.85
N PRO A 113 0.13 16.02 9.18
CA PRO A 113 -0.30 17.42 9.12
C PRO A 113 -1.77 17.52 8.66
N PRO A 114 -2.59 18.44 9.17
CA PRO A 114 -4.03 18.48 8.86
C PRO A 114 -4.33 18.90 7.40
N ILE A 115 -3.37 19.57 6.74
CA ILE A 115 -3.53 20.07 5.38
C ILE A 115 -2.86 19.08 4.42
N TYR A 116 -3.62 18.62 3.42
CA TYR A 116 -3.07 17.79 2.33
C TYR A 116 -1.98 18.56 1.58
N ASP A 117 -0.81 17.96 1.45
CA ASP A 117 0.38 18.52 0.79
C ASP A 117 1.08 17.40 0.02
N ILE A 118 1.47 17.69 -1.22
CA ILE A 118 2.19 16.76 -2.09
C ILE A 118 3.52 16.26 -1.51
N THR A 119 4.08 16.90 -0.50
CA THR A 119 5.35 16.52 0.17
C THR A 119 5.16 15.93 1.57
N ALA A 120 4.18 16.40 2.34
CA ALA A 120 4.10 16.09 3.78
C ALA A 120 2.82 15.38 4.22
N ASN A 121 1.76 15.43 3.40
CA ASN A 121 0.49 14.78 3.69
C ASN A 121 -0.17 14.33 2.39
N ASN A 122 0.31 13.19 1.88
CA ASN A 122 -0.12 12.58 0.64
C ASN A 122 -0.30 11.06 0.81
N CYS A 123 -0.76 10.40 -0.24
CA CYS A 123 -0.99 8.95 -0.26
C CYS A 123 0.29 8.12 -0.03
N GLN A 124 1.47 8.59 -0.41
CA GLN A 124 2.75 7.90 -0.20
C GLN A 124 3.19 7.95 1.26
N ILE A 125 3.10 9.13 1.88
CA ILE A 125 3.42 9.34 3.29
C ILE A 125 2.45 8.53 4.16
N PHE A 126 1.16 8.57 3.85
CA PHE A 126 0.16 7.74 4.52
C PHE A 126 0.50 6.25 4.39
N THR A 127 0.73 5.77 3.16
CA THR A 127 1.02 4.35 2.90
C THR A 127 2.25 3.90 3.68
N ASN A 128 3.34 4.67 3.65
CA ASN A 128 4.56 4.33 4.39
C ASN A 128 4.36 4.36 5.91
N ASN A 129 3.62 5.33 6.45
CA ASN A 129 3.40 5.44 7.89
C ASN A 129 2.46 4.35 8.41
N LEU A 130 1.38 4.04 7.68
CA LEU A 130 0.49 2.93 8.01
C LEU A 130 1.25 1.60 7.97
N MET A 131 2.04 1.38 6.91
CA MET A 131 2.85 0.18 6.74
C MET A 131 3.85 -0.01 7.90
N LYS A 132 4.49 1.06 8.39
CA LYS A 132 5.38 1.00 9.57
C LYS A 132 4.66 0.56 10.85
N ARG A 133 3.38 0.90 11.00
CA ARG A 133 2.57 0.54 12.16
C ARG A 133 2.10 -0.90 12.12
N ILE A 134 1.58 -1.35 10.97
CA ILE A 134 0.96 -2.68 10.87
C ILE A 134 1.96 -3.79 10.52
N ALA A 135 3.11 -3.46 9.92
CA ALA A 135 4.13 -4.42 9.51
C ALA A 135 5.52 -3.95 9.99
N PRO A 136 5.80 -3.98 11.30
CA PRO A 136 7.10 -3.55 11.83
C PRO A 136 8.24 -4.39 11.21
N GLY A 137 9.30 -3.73 10.75
CA GLY A 137 10.42 -4.38 10.05
C GLY A 137 10.20 -4.60 8.55
N CYS A 138 9.08 -4.12 7.99
CA CYS A 138 8.83 -4.13 6.55
C CYS A 138 9.86 -3.29 5.76
N ARG A 139 9.95 -3.60 4.47
CA ARG A 139 10.70 -2.80 3.51
C ARG A 139 10.08 -1.40 3.40
N GLN A 140 10.90 -0.37 3.56
CA GLN A 140 10.48 1.02 3.36
C GLN A 140 10.77 1.47 1.93
N PHE A 141 9.89 2.31 1.39
CA PHE A 141 10.04 2.90 0.06
C PHE A 141 10.31 4.40 0.15
N LYS A 142 11.12 4.93 -0.76
CA LYS A 142 11.37 6.37 -0.84
C LYS A 142 10.13 7.08 -1.37
N THR A 143 9.74 8.19 -0.74
CA THR A 143 8.67 9.09 -1.20
C THR A 143 9.28 10.30 -1.91
N LEU A 144 8.42 11.14 -2.50
CA LEU A 144 8.78 12.52 -2.87
C LEU A 144 9.32 13.30 -1.67
#